data_AF-A0A969VSZ7-F1
#
_entry.id   AF-A0A969VSZ7-F1
#
_cell.length_a   1.000
_cell.length_b   1.000
_cell.length_c   1.000
_cell.angle_alpha   90.00
_cell.angle_beta   90.00
_cell.angle_gamma   90.00
#
_symmetry.space_group_name_H-M   'P 1'
#
loop_
_entity.id
_entity.type
_entity.pdbx_description
1 polymer ?
#
loop_
_entity_poly.entity_id
_entity_poly.type
_entity_poly.pdbx_seq_one_letter_code
_entity_poly.pdbx_strand_id
1 'polypeptide(L)'
;MKITSAKELVDKVLKDIETLSPEETKSRIEKENAILIDIRDIRELWRDGTIENCKHIPRGMLEFWVDPESPYSKNEIPIDRNLILFCA
;
A
#
# COMPACT_ATOMS: atom_id res chain seq x y z
N MET A 1 -10.18 26.23 14.81
CA MET A 1 -9.94 25.37 13.62
C MET A 1 -10.56 24.01 13.91
N LYS A 2 -11.51 23.53 13.10
CA LYS A 2 -12.13 22.21 13.32
C LYS A 2 -11.15 21.14 12.85
N ILE A 3 -10.65 20.31 13.75
CA ILE A 3 -9.75 19.20 13.40
C ILE A 3 -10.61 18.08 12.83
N THR A 4 -10.31 17.64 11.62
CA THR A 4 -10.94 16.45 11.02
C THR A 4 -10.38 15.21 11.70
N SER A 5 -11.25 14.30 12.12
CA SER A 5 -10.82 13.06 12.77
C SER A 5 -10.18 12.10 11.76
N ALA A 6 -9.31 11.21 12.25
CA ALA A 6 -8.71 10.17 11.40
C ALA A 6 -9.79 9.30 10.72
N LYS A 7 -10.89 9.00 11.43
CA LYS A 7 -12.03 8.26 10.88
C LYS A 7 -12.67 8.99 9.70
N GLU A 8 -12.95 10.28 9.85
CA GLU A 8 -13.56 11.08 8.77
C GLU A 8 -12.66 11.14 7.52
N LEU A 9 -11.33 11.18 7.70
CA LEU A 9 -10.39 11.13 6.58
C LEU A 9 -10.44 9.78 5.86
N VAL A 10 -10.45 8.67 6.60
CA VAL A 10 -10.54 7.32 6.05
C VAL A 10 -11.88 7.10 5.34
N ASP A 11 -13.00 7.45 5.99
CA ASP A 11 -14.36 7.30 5.44
C ASP A 11 -14.55 8.10 4.14
N LYS A 12 -13.84 9.22 3.99
CA LYS A 12 -13.84 9.99 2.74
C LYS A 12 -13.08 9.25 1.64
N VAL A 13 -11.85 8.83 1.93
CA VAL A 13 -10.98 8.18 0.93
C VAL A 13 -11.53 6.83 0.49
N LEU A 14 -12.16 6.06 1.38
CA LEU A 14 -12.78 4.77 1.05
C LEU A 14 -13.87 4.86 -0.03
N LYS A 15 -14.42 6.05 -0.28
CA LYS A 15 -15.40 6.28 -1.36
C LYS A 15 -14.75 6.51 -2.72
N ASP A 16 -13.48 6.91 -2.71
CA ASP A 16 -12.71 7.29 -3.89
C ASP A 16 -11.73 6.19 -4.34
N ILE A 17 -11.57 5.11 -3.55
CA ILE A 17 -10.65 4.00 -3.85
C ILE A 17 -11.40 2.67 -3.99
N GLU A 18 -10.82 1.74 -4.75
CA GLU A 18 -11.27 0.35 -4.82
C GLU A 18 -10.83 -0.41 -3.56
N THR A 19 -11.78 -1.05 -2.87
CA THR A 19 -11.48 -1.95 -1.74
C THR A 19 -11.69 -3.39 -2.21
N LEU A 20 -10.67 -4.23 -2.06
CA LEU A 20 -10.67 -5.60 -2.54
C LEU A 20 -10.82 -6.59 -1.38
N SER A 21 -11.54 -7.68 -1.61
CA SER A 21 -11.52 -8.86 -0.76
C SER A 21 -10.19 -9.65 -0.91
N PRO A 22 -9.86 -10.55 0.03
CA PRO A 22 -8.69 -11.43 -0.10
C PRO A 22 -8.72 -12.27 -1.39
N GLU A 23 -9.89 -12.77 -1.78
CA GLU A 23 -10.08 -13.57 -2.99
C GLU A 23 -9.84 -12.75 -4.27
N GLU A 24 -10.37 -11.52 -4.32
CA GLU A 24 -10.15 -10.59 -5.44
C GLU A 24 -8.69 -10.18 -5.53
N THR A 25 -8.07 -9.88 -4.39
CA THR A 25 -6.64 -9.54 -4.30
C THR A 25 -5.78 -10.65 -4.87
N LYS A 26 -6.04 -11.91 -4.48
CA LYS A 26 -5.33 -13.07 -5.03
C LYS A 26 -5.51 -13.18 -6.54
N SER A 27 -6.74 -13.03 -7.03
CA SER A 27 -7.03 -13.06 -8.47
C SER A 27 -6.32 -11.94 -9.24
N ARG A 28 -6.25 -10.73 -8.69
CA ARG A 28 -5.54 -9.57 -9.29
C ARG A 28 -4.03 -9.82 -9.39
N ILE A 29 -3.44 -10.41 -8.35
CA ILE A 29 -2.02 -10.79 -8.36
C ILE A 29 -1.73 -11.84 -9.45
N GLU A 30 -2.56 -12.90 -9.52
CA GLU A 30 -2.34 -14.02 -10.44
C GLU A 30 -2.64 -13.68 -11.91
N LYS A 31 -3.67 -12.88 -12.19
CA LYS A 31 -4.16 -12.64 -13.56
C LYS A 31 -3.74 -11.30 -14.14
N GLU A 32 -3.58 -10.29 -13.30
CA GLU A 32 -3.37 -8.90 -13.72
C GLU A 32 -1.97 -8.40 -13.31
N ASN A 33 -1.11 -9.30 -12.83
CA ASN A 33 0.27 -8.99 -12.42
C ASN A 33 0.34 -7.83 -11.41
N ALA A 34 -0.69 -7.74 -10.55
CA ALA A 34 -0.74 -6.74 -9.49
C ALA A 34 0.32 -7.01 -8.42
N ILE A 35 0.84 -5.95 -7.83
CA ILE A 35 1.84 -6.03 -6.77
C ILE A 35 1.21 -5.66 -5.45
N LEU A 36 1.45 -6.52 -4.47
CA LEU A 36 1.00 -6.30 -3.10
C LEU A 36 2.05 -5.49 -2.32
N ILE A 37 1.63 -4.39 -1.71
CA ILE A 37 2.47 -3.48 -0.94
C ILE A 37 2.03 -3.49 0.53
N ASP A 38 2.92 -3.95 1.41
CA ASP A 38 2.74 -3.88 2.86
C ASP A 38 3.15 -2.49 3.35
N ILE A 39 2.19 -1.73 3.89
CA ILE A 39 2.44 -0.36 4.38
C ILE A 39 2.59 -0.26 5.90
N ARG A 40 2.64 -1.41 6.60
CA ARG A 40 2.75 -1.50 8.06
C ARG A 40 4.13 -1.04 8.55
N ASP A 41 4.21 -0.83 9.87
CA ASP A 41 5.48 -0.58 10.53
C ASP A 41 6.38 -1.82 10.45
N ILE A 42 7.68 -1.63 10.24
CA ILE A 42 8.65 -2.74 10.13
C ILE A 42 8.62 -3.67 11.35
N ARG A 43 8.27 -3.16 12.54
CA ARG A 43 8.15 -3.94 13.77
C ARG A 43 6.99 -4.94 13.73
N GLU A 44 5.92 -4.63 12.99
CA GLU A 44 4.80 -5.56 12.78
C GLU A 44 5.25 -6.72 11.90
N LEU A 45 6.00 -6.45 10.84
CA LEU A 45 6.54 -7.48 9.95
C LEU A 45 7.48 -8.43 10.69
N TRP A 46 8.31 -7.92 11.60
CA TRP A 46 9.21 -8.75 12.40
C TRP A 46 8.49 -9.68 13.37
N ARG A 47 7.31 -9.29 13.86
CA ARG A 47 6.54 -10.05 14.84
C ARG A 47 5.58 -11.03 14.17
N ASP A 48 4.85 -10.55 13.18
CA ASP A 48 3.69 -11.22 12.60
C ASP A 48 3.97 -11.80 11.20
N GLY A 49 5.15 -11.51 10.64
CA GLY A 49 5.49 -11.84 9.27
C GLY A 49 4.74 -10.98 8.26
N THR A 50 4.86 -11.35 6.98
CA THR A 50 4.14 -10.70 5.89
C THR A 50 3.78 -11.70 4.80
N ILE A 51 2.96 -11.27 3.85
CA ILE A 51 2.50 -12.08 2.72
C ILE A 51 3.68 -12.33 1.78
N GLU A 52 3.82 -13.56 1.31
CA GLU A 52 4.89 -13.94 0.38
C GLU A 52 4.83 -13.09 -0.91
N ASN A 53 6.00 -12.73 -1.44
CA ASN A 53 6.16 -11.91 -2.64
C ASN A 53 5.61 -10.47 -2.55
N CYS A 54 5.17 -9.99 -1.39
CA CYS A 54 4.85 -8.58 -1.22
C CYS A 54 6.11 -7.71 -1.14
N LYS A 55 5.96 -6.42 -1.43
CA LYS A 55 6.98 -5.40 -1.19
C LYS A 55 6.61 -4.61 0.05
N HIS A 56 7.58 -4.31 0.90
CA HIS A 56 7.36 -3.48 2.08
C HIS A 56 7.71 -2.02 1.77
N ILE A 57 6.75 -1.12 1.98
CA ILE A 57 6.91 0.32 1.86
C ILE A 57 6.12 0.98 3.00
N PRO A 58 6.76 1.39 4.11
CA PRO A 58 6.05 2.04 5.21
C PRO A 58 5.21 3.22 4.72
N ARG A 59 3.99 3.37 5.22
CA ARG A 59 3.05 4.42 4.77
C ARG A 59 3.67 5.83 4.69
N GLY A 60 4.53 6.21 5.63
CA GLY A 60 5.16 7.53 5.67
C GLY A 60 6.30 7.74 4.66
N MET A 61 6.74 6.68 3.99
CA MET A 61 7.78 6.74 2.95
C MET A 61 7.20 6.50 1.55
N LEU A 62 5.90 6.22 1.45
CA LEU A 62 5.27 5.75 0.21
C LEU A 62 5.45 6.78 -0.92
N GLU A 63 5.08 8.02 -0.68
CA GLU A 63 5.15 9.12 -1.64
C GLU A 63 6.59 9.35 -2.11
N PHE A 64 7.55 9.35 -1.18
CA PHE A 64 8.95 9.62 -1.48
C PHE A 64 9.64 8.49 -2.25
N TRP A 65 9.18 7.25 -2.09
CA TRP A 65 9.78 6.11 -2.76
C TRP A 65 9.18 5.88 -4.15
N VAL A 66 7.90 6.19 -4.36
CA VAL A 66 7.22 6.02 -5.65
C VAL A 66 7.48 7.16 -6.62
N ASP A 67 7.73 8.37 -6.12
CA ASP A 67 7.98 9.54 -6.96
C ASP A 67 9.37 9.47 -7.62
N PRO A 68 9.48 9.43 -8.97
CA PRO A 68 10.76 9.45 -9.67
C PRO A 68 11.56 10.74 -9.49
N GLU A 69 10.91 11.85 -9.16
CA GLU A 69 11.55 13.15 -8.93
C GLU A 69 12.08 13.29 -7.49
N SER A 70 11.64 12.41 -6.59
CA SER A 70 12.10 12.39 -5.21
C SER A 70 13.56 11.91 -5.12
N PRO A 71 14.42 12.58 -4.32
CA PRO A 71 15.77 12.09 -4.03
C PRO A 71 15.81 10.71 -3.34
N TYR A 72 14.69 10.28 -2.78
CA TYR A 72 14.53 8.99 -2.10
C TYR A 72 13.83 7.94 -2.96
N SER A 73 13.64 8.22 -4.25
CA SER A 73 12.99 7.32 -5.19
C SER A 73 13.67 5.95 -5.20
N LYS A 74 12.86 4.89 -5.21
CA LYS A 74 13.35 3.52 -5.36
C LYS A 74 12.90 2.97 -6.70
N ASN A 75 13.86 2.79 -7.60
CA ASN A 75 13.66 2.21 -8.93
C ASN A 75 13.07 0.78 -8.91
N GLU A 76 13.06 0.12 -7.75
CA GLU A 76 12.53 -1.23 -7.57
C GLU A 76 11.00 -1.27 -7.44
N ILE A 77 10.33 -0.11 -7.37
CA ILE A 77 8.87 -0.02 -7.22
C ILE A 77 8.22 0.11 -8.61
N PRO A 78 7.45 -0.89 -9.06
CA PRO A 78 6.86 -0.86 -10.41
C PRO A 78 5.58 -0.02 -10.41
N ILE A 79 5.75 1.30 -10.53
CA ILE A 79 4.66 2.28 -10.62
C ILE A 79 3.81 2.14 -11.89
N ASP A 80 4.29 1.35 -12.85
CA ASP A 80 3.60 0.98 -14.09
C ASP A 80 2.58 -0.16 -13.91
N ARG A 81 2.52 -0.78 -12.72
CA ARG A 81 1.62 -1.89 -12.41
C ARG A 81 0.53 -1.50 -11.42
N ASN A 82 -0.52 -2.32 -11.35
CA ASN A 82 -1.54 -2.19 -10.33
C ASN A 82 -0.94 -2.45 -8.94
N LEU A 83 -0.93 -1.42 -8.09
CA LEU A 83 -0.47 -1.50 -6.71
C LEU A 83 -1.65 -1.71 -5.77
N ILE A 84 -1.61 -2.81 -5.01
CA ILE A 84 -2.60 -3.12 -3.98
C ILE A 84 -1.93 -2.86 -2.62
N LEU A 85 -2.41 -1.87 -1.89
CA LEU A 85 -1.89 -1.52 -0.57
C LEU A 85 -2.64 -2.28 0.53
N PHE A 86 -1.94 -2.80 1.53
CA PHE A 86 -2.57 -3.43 2.70
C PHE A 86 -1.88 -3.05 4.01
N CYS A 87 -2.67 -3.02 5.08
CA CYS A 87 -2.21 -2.79 6.45
C CYS A 87 -2.87 -3.78 7.43
N ALA A 88 -2.60 -3.61 8.73
CA ALA A 88 -3.25 -4.36 9.81
C ALA A 88 -4.72 -3.96 10.01
#